data_AF-A0A831SZB9-F1
#
_entry.id   AF-A0A831SZB9-F1
#
_cell.length_a   1.000
_cell.length_b   1.000
_cell.length_c   1.000
_cell.angle_alpha   90.00
_cell.angle_beta   90.00
_cell.angle_gamma   90.00
#
_symmetry.space_group_name_H-M   'P 1'
#
loop_
_entity.id
_entity.type
_entity.pdbx_description
1 polymer ?
#
loop_
_entity_poly.entity_id
_entity_poly.type
_entity_poly.pdbx_seq_one_letter_code
_entity_poly.pdbx_strand_id
1 'polypeptide(L)'
;MCFTLGKLGLSQADDDELLRRAHELGRILITRDKGFGQLVFLSQQTHSGVVLLRVEPTTLNATHQELERFLNEHVDEDLSGRFVVIEPGGHRIRKSV
;
A
#
# COMPACT_ATOMS: atom_id res chain seq x y z
N MET A 1 -10.31 -10.29 -2.46
CA MET A 1 -10.77 -9.55 -3.66
C MET A 1 -10.07 -8.20 -3.70
N CYS A 2 -9.40 -7.84 -4.80
CA CYS A 2 -8.76 -6.52 -4.99
C CYS A 2 -9.51 -5.68 -6.02
N PHE A 3 -9.46 -4.36 -5.88
CA PHE A 3 -10.03 -3.41 -6.84
C PHE A 3 -9.32 -2.06 -6.70
N THR A 4 -9.42 -1.23 -7.73
CA THR A 4 -8.87 0.13 -7.71
C THR A 4 -9.89 1.11 -7.15
N LEU A 5 -9.46 2.06 -6.30
CA LEU A 5 -10.34 3.11 -5.75
C LEU A 5 -11.01 3.97 -6.85
N GLY A 6 -10.39 4.11 -8.02
CA GLY A 6 -11.02 4.74 -9.19
C GLY A 6 -12.31 4.05 -9.64
N LYS A 7 -12.46 2.72 -9.45
CA LYS A 7 -13.73 2.01 -9.72
C LYS A 7 -14.86 2.41 -8.75
N LEU A 8 -14.52 3.04 -7.63
CA LEU A 8 -15.47 3.62 -6.69
C LEU A 8 -15.75 5.11 -6.95
N GLY A 9 -15.26 5.67 -8.06
CA GLY A 9 -15.43 7.09 -8.40
C GLY A 9 -14.40 8.02 -7.76
N LEU A 10 -13.36 7.49 -7.12
CA LEU A 10 -12.36 8.28 -6.37
C LEU A 10 -11.13 8.67 -7.19
N SER A 11 -11.25 8.74 -8.51
CA SER A 11 -10.13 9.07 -9.41
C SER A 11 -9.60 10.51 -9.26
N GLN A 12 -10.38 11.39 -8.60
CA GLN A 12 -10.02 12.79 -8.34
C GLN A 12 -9.91 13.09 -6.83
N ALA A 13 -9.99 12.07 -5.98
CA ALA A 13 -9.83 12.23 -4.54
C ALA A 13 -8.37 12.55 -4.20
N ASP A 14 -8.15 13.30 -3.13
CA ASP A 14 -6.82 13.51 -2.57
C ASP A 14 -6.33 12.28 -1.79
N ASP A 15 -5.04 12.28 -1.45
CA ASP A 15 -4.41 11.14 -0.79
C ASP A 15 -5.03 10.83 0.59
N ASP A 16 -5.44 11.86 1.34
CA ASP A 16 -6.11 11.71 2.64
C ASP A 16 -7.45 10.97 2.47
N GLU A 17 -8.27 11.37 1.50
CA GLU A 17 -9.55 10.74 1.21
C GLU A 17 -9.38 9.30 0.70
N LEU A 18 -8.37 9.04 -0.13
CA LEU A 18 -8.05 7.69 -0.59
C LEU A 18 -7.65 6.77 0.58
N LEU A 19 -6.80 7.27 1.49
CA LEU A 19 -6.36 6.53 2.67
C LEU A 19 -7.54 6.26 3.63
N ARG A 20 -8.34 7.29 3.90
CA ARG A 20 -9.55 7.22 4.72
C ARG A 20 -10.54 6.21 4.15
N ARG A 21 -10.81 6.24 2.84
CA ARG A 21 -11.73 5.29 2.20
C ARG A 21 -11.22 3.86 2.28
N ALA A 22 -9.92 3.65 2.05
CA ALA A 22 -9.34 2.32 2.19
C ALA A 22 -9.52 1.79 3.62
N HIS A 23 -9.33 2.66 4.62
CA HIS A 23 -9.56 2.34 6.03
C HIS A 23 -11.02 1.97 6.34
N GLU A 24 -11.98 2.78 5.89
CA GLU A 24 -13.41 2.51 6.08
C GLU A 24 -13.85 1.15 5.49
N LEU A 25 -13.21 0.74 4.39
CA LEU A 25 -13.48 -0.54 3.74
C LEU A 25 -12.72 -1.71 4.40
N GLY A 26 -11.90 -1.45 5.42
CA GLY A 26 -11.03 -2.45 6.04
C GLY A 26 -10.00 -3.01 5.07
N ARG A 27 -9.48 -2.18 4.16
CA ARG A 27 -8.58 -2.60 3.07
C ARG A 27 -7.19 -2.01 3.23
N ILE A 28 -6.18 -2.83 2.93
CA ILE A 28 -4.80 -2.36 2.75
C ILE A 28 -4.71 -1.60 1.42
N LEU A 29 -4.16 -0.39 1.45
CA LEU A 29 -3.93 0.43 0.26
C LEU A 29 -2.61 0.03 -0.40
N ILE A 30 -2.63 -0.36 -1.68
CA ILE A 30 -1.43 -0.60 -2.47
C ILE A 30 -1.21 0.61 -3.39
N THR A 31 -0.05 1.25 -3.31
CA THR A 31 0.25 2.48 -4.06
C THR A 31 1.71 2.51 -4.54
N ARG A 32 1.99 3.31 -5.56
CA ARG A 32 3.36 3.69 -5.97
C ARG A 32 3.74 5.11 -5.52
N ASP A 33 2.78 5.86 -4.98
CA ASP A 33 2.99 7.23 -4.57
C ASP A 33 3.65 7.30 -3.19
N LYS A 34 4.82 7.96 -3.14
CA LYS A 34 5.60 8.13 -1.90
C LYS A 34 4.93 9.11 -0.92
N GLY A 35 3.96 9.93 -1.38
CA GLY A 35 3.19 10.86 -0.57
C GLY A 35 2.49 10.20 0.62
N PHE A 36 1.99 8.98 0.43
CA PHE A 36 1.34 8.20 1.50
C PHE A 36 2.28 7.87 2.67
N GLY A 37 3.60 7.80 2.44
CA GLY A 37 4.56 7.64 3.53
C GLY A 37 4.56 8.85 4.46
N GLN A 38 4.45 10.07 3.91
CA GLN A 38 4.34 11.28 4.72
C GLN A 38 3.02 11.29 5.49
N LEU A 39 1.90 10.94 4.84
CA LEU A 39 0.59 10.92 5.50
C LEU A 39 0.51 9.93 6.67
N VAL A 40 1.07 8.73 6.51
CA VAL A 40 1.06 7.72 7.57
C VAL A 40 1.97 8.11 8.73
N PHE A 41 3.22 8.51 8.46
CA PHE A 41 4.20 8.70 9.53
C PHE A 41 4.23 10.11 10.13
N LEU A 42 3.87 11.15 9.36
CA LEU A 42 3.87 12.53 9.85
C LEU A 42 2.49 12.96 10.33
N SER A 43 1.44 12.65 9.58
CA SER A 43 0.07 13.06 9.90
C SER A 43 -0.66 12.09 10.84
N GLN A 44 -0.07 10.93 11.15
CA GLN A 44 -0.66 9.88 11.99
C GLN A 44 -2.10 9.50 11.59
N GLN A 45 -2.37 9.52 10.28
CA GLN A 45 -3.70 9.18 9.77
C GLN A 45 -4.01 7.71 10.01
N THR A 46 -5.22 7.42 10.48
CA THR A 46 -5.66 6.05 10.70
C THR A 46 -5.77 5.31 9.37
N HIS A 47 -5.25 4.09 9.32
CA HIS A 47 -5.31 3.26 8.12
C HIS A 47 -5.37 1.77 8.46
N SER A 48 -5.92 0.97 7.55
CA SER A 48 -5.91 -0.50 7.69
C SER A 48 -4.61 -1.15 7.23
N GLY A 49 -3.74 -0.39 6.57
CA GLY A 49 -2.41 -0.81 6.13
C GLY A 49 -2.06 -0.14 4.81
N VAL A 50 -0.77 0.01 4.51
CA VAL A 50 -0.28 0.56 3.25
C VAL A 50 0.87 -0.29 2.72
N VAL A 51 0.84 -0.62 1.43
CA VAL A 51 1.92 -1.24 0.68
C VAL A 51 2.40 -0.26 -0.38
N LEU A 52 3.62 0.25 -0.21
CA LEU A 52 4.29 1.13 -1.15
C LEU A 52 5.19 0.32 -2.08
N LEU A 53 4.86 0.32 -3.36
CA LEU A 53 5.61 -0.32 -4.44
C LEU A 53 6.71 0.63 -4.93
N ARG A 54 7.97 0.33 -4.59
CA ARG A 54 9.17 1.09 -4.97
C ARG A 54 10.14 0.21 -5.76
N VAL A 55 9.66 -0.31 -6.90
CA VAL A 55 10.45 -1.18 -7.78
C VAL A 55 11.06 -0.35 -8.93
N GLU A 56 12.38 -0.41 -9.08
CA GLU A 56 13.15 0.25 -10.14
C GLU A 56 14.01 -0.80 -10.88
N PRO A 57 13.98 -0.88 -12.23
CA PRO A 57 13.14 -0.11 -13.14
C PRO A 57 11.65 -0.47 -12.99
N THR A 58 10.79 0.54 -13.12
CA THR A 58 9.33 0.47 -12.86
C THR A 58 8.55 -0.25 -13.96
N THR A 59 9.10 -1.35 -14.47
CA THR A 59 8.39 -2.20 -15.43
C THR A 59 7.23 -2.91 -14.73
N LEU A 60 6.15 -3.14 -15.47
CA LEU A 60 4.99 -3.88 -14.96
C LEU A 60 5.41 -5.27 -14.46
N ASN A 61 6.24 -5.99 -15.23
CA ASN A 61 6.70 -7.33 -14.86
C ASN A 61 7.51 -7.32 -13.56
N ALA A 62 8.51 -6.46 -13.42
CA ALA A 62 9.31 -6.41 -12.19
C ALA A 62 8.44 -6.04 -10.98
N THR A 63 7.52 -5.08 -11.15
CA THR A 63 6.60 -4.67 -10.08
C THR A 63 5.67 -5.81 -9.66
N HIS A 64 5.10 -6.52 -10.62
CA HIS A 64 4.21 -7.65 -10.34
C HIS A 64 4.97 -8.82 -9.71
N GLN A 65 6.18 -9.11 -10.18
CA GLN A 65 6.99 -10.20 -9.64
C GLN A 65 7.36 -9.98 -8.17
N GLU A 66 7.78 -8.77 -7.81
CA GLU A 66 8.10 -8.45 -6.41
C GLU A 66 6.84 -8.39 -5.52
N LEU A 67 5.72 -7.88 -6.05
CA LEU A 67 4.45 -7.91 -5.32
C LEU A 67 3.95 -9.35 -5.10
N GLU A 68 4.03 -10.20 -6.13
CA GLU A 68 3.63 -11.61 -6.05
C GLU A 68 4.51 -12.38 -5.05
N ARG A 69 5.83 -12.16 -5.09
CA ARG A 69 6.77 -12.71 -4.11
C ARG A 69 6.36 -12.32 -2.69
N PHE A 70 6.15 -11.03 -2.44
CA PHE A 70 5.75 -10.53 -1.14
C PHE A 70 4.44 -11.18 -0.65
N LEU A 71 3.41 -11.22 -1.49
CA LEU A 71 2.11 -11.78 -1.14
C LEU A 71 2.19 -13.28 -0.84
N ASN A 72 3.01 -14.04 -1.57
CA ASN A 72 3.21 -15.46 -1.34
C ASN A 72 4.00 -15.73 -0.04
N GLU A 73 4.99 -14.90 0.26
CA GLU A 73 5.79 -15.03 1.49
C GLU A 73 5.00 -14.66 2.76
N HIS A 74 3.93 -13.86 2.65
CA HIS A 74 3.19 -13.28 3.78
C HIS A 74 1.71 -13.68 3.79
N VAL A 75 1.36 -14.81 3.19
CA VAL A 75 -0.04 -15.26 3.01
C VAL A 75 -0.81 -15.38 4.34
N ASP A 76 -0.13 -15.81 5.40
CA ASP A 76 -0.71 -16.01 6.73
C ASP A 76 -0.35 -14.88 7.72
N GLU A 77 0.34 -13.83 7.26
CA GLU A 77 0.78 -12.73 8.11
C GLU A 77 -0.24 -11.59 8.14
N ASP A 78 -0.51 -11.04 9.34
CA ASP A 78 -1.58 -10.06 9.54
C ASP A 78 -1.43 -8.76 8.70
N LEU A 79 -0.32 -8.05 8.61
CA LEU A 79 -0.23 -6.77 7.86
C LEU A 79 -1.23 -5.63 8.22
N SER A 80 -2.26 -5.86 9.04
CA SER A 80 -3.19 -4.81 9.47
C SER A 80 -2.44 -3.72 10.22
N GLY A 81 -2.73 -2.46 9.88
CA GLY A 81 -2.08 -1.29 10.46
C GLY A 81 -0.58 -1.21 10.17
N ARG A 82 -0.05 -1.98 9.22
CA ARG A 82 1.37 -1.94 8.84
C ARG A 82 1.62 -1.07 7.63
N PHE A 83 2.82 -0.51 7.58
CA PHE A 83 3.36 0.17 6.41
C PHE A 83 4.48 -0.68 5.82
N VAL A 84 4.23 -1.21 4.63
CA VAL A 84 5.14 -2.08 3.89
C VAL A 84 5.74 -1.29 2.74
N VAL A 85 7.06 -1.42 2.55
CA VAL A 85 7.74 -0.92 1.35
C VAL A 85 8.31 -2.12 0.61
N ILE A 86 7.92 -2.31 -0.64
CA ILE A 86 8.45 -3.36 -1.53
C ILE A 86 9.47 -2.70 -2.46
N GLU A 87 10.70 -3.19 -2.44
CA GLU A 87 11.84 -2.75 -3.25
C GLU A 87 12.37 -3.93 -4.08
N PRO A 88 13.23 -3.73 -5.09
CA PRO A 88 13.82 -4.86 -5.81
C PRO A 88 14.59 -5.78 -4.86
N GLY A 89 14.22 -7.06 -4.83
CA GLY A 89 14.92 -8.08 -4.04
C GLY A 89 14.51 -8.17 -2.57
N GLY A 90 13.48 -7.43 -2.13
CA GLY A 90 12.92 -7.58 -0.79
C GLY A 90 11.98 -6.47 -0.36
N HIS A 91 11.57 -6.52 0.90
CA HIS A 91 10.60 -5.57 1.46
C HIS A 91 10.89 -5.27 2.92
N ARG A 92 10.30 -4.18 3.40
CA ARG A 92 10.42 -3.70 4.77
C ARG A 92 9.04 -3.51 5.35
N ILE A 93 8.77 -4.16 6.48
CA ILE A 93 7.50 -4.02 7.21
C ILE A 93 7.75 -3.14 8.43
N ARG A 94 6.94 -2.10 8.59
CA ARG A 94 6.99 -1.19 9.74
C ARG A 94 5.64 -1.19 10.45
N LYS A 95 5.67 -1.09 11.77
CA LYS A 95 4.48 -0.69 12.54
C LYS A 95 4.27 0.80 12.34
N SER A 96 3.06 1.14 11.95
CA SER A 96 2.52 2.50 11.95
C SER A 96 1.54 2.52 13.10
N VAL A 97 1.82 3.38 14.08
CA VAL A 97 1.12 3.46 15.37
C VAL A 97 -0.27 4.05 15.17
#